data_AF-A0A951YMV6-F1
#
_entry.id   AF-A0A951YMV6-F1
#
_cell.length_a   1.000
_cell.length_b   1.000
_cell.length_c   1.000
_cell.angle_alpha   90.00
_cell.angle_beta   90.00
_cell.angle_gamma   90.00
#
_symmetry.space_group_name_H-M   'P 1'
#
loop_
_entity.id
_entity.type
_entity.pdbx_description
1 polymer ?
#
loop_
_entity_poly.entity_id
_entity_poly.type
_entity_poly.pdbx_seq_one_letter_code
_entity_poly.pdbx_strand_id
1 'polypeptide(L)'
;MSHRIERIVIAVIFALLTAGLTLIAVQAQQPPAAEAPRHAAADSACTACHQEIQVAWSVGAHGQALSDPLFEESWASQGKPGACLVCHTTGYDPATGEAKAEGVTCEACHGELTSDHPGQPMPTDTSPALCGRCHSDTRFDWSNWQGSAHYQRGMNCTVCHDPHSASLKTIKNQAATEDYADASPLCINCHKEVSMDFPYSEHHQKGVSCVQCHVKHIENQEKSEHSIPDHSFQANIASCNTCHSHQMHGATASAIMPTDGTAPAEGTATAQPKPVPTKAVEKDAPSPVSPVGYAGLAGLAGLAAGMVLAPWLERFYHKMSRSHSTRHTDEKE
;
A
#
# COMPACT_ATOMS: atom_id res chain seq x y z
N MET A 1 -30.63 19.04 58.29
CA MET A 1 -29.58 18.50 57.40
C MET A 1 -30.11 17.47 56.39
N SER A 2 -31.17 16.69 56.70
CA SER A 2 -31.74 15.66 55.80
C SER A 2 -32.14 16.15 54.40
N HIS A 3 -32.89 17.26 54.30
CA HIS A 3 -33.38 17.77 53.02
C HIS A 3 -32.30 18.30 52.06
N ARG A 4 -31.10 18.65 52.55
CA ARG A 4 -30.00 19.04 51.65
C ARG A 4 -29.36 17.82 50.99
N ILE A 5 -29.31 16.70 51.70
CA ILE A 5 -28.75 15.44 51.19
C ILE A 5 -29.71 14.80 50.19
N GLU A 6 -31.01 14.79 50.48
CA GLU A 6 -32.05 14.26 49.57
C GLU A 6 -32.03 14.96 48.20
N ARG A 7 -31.89 16.29 48.19
CA ARG A 7 -31.85 17.07 46.94
C ARG A 7 -30.59 16.80 46.11
N ILE A 8 -29.46 16.58 46.77
CA ILE A 8 -28.21 16.22 46.09
C ILE A 8 -28.34 14.82 45.48
N VAL A 9 -28.92 13.87 46.20
CA VAL A 9 -29.14 12.50 45.69
C VAL A 9 -30.07 12.51 44.47
N ILE A 10 -31.18 13.25 44.52
CA ILE A 10 -32.11 13.36 43.39
C ILE A 10 -31.44 14.01 42.17
N ALA A 11 -30.64 15.06 42.38
CA ALA A 11 -29.91 15.72 41.30
C ALA A 11 -28.88 14.80 40.64
N VAL A 12 -28.15 14.01 41.44
CA VAL A 12 -27.16 13.03 40.93
C VAL A 12 -27.86 11.91 40.15
N ILE A 13 -29.01 11.41 40.60
CA ILE A 13 -29.78 10.39 39.87
C ILE A 13 -30.21 10.92 38.50
N PHE A 14 -30.74 12.15 38.43
CA PHE A 14 -31.12 12.76 37.15
C PHE A 14 -29.93 12.99 36.22
N ALA A 15 -28.78 13.40 36.76
CA ALA A 15 -27.54 13.56 36.00
C ALA A 15 -27.06 12.24 35.40
N LEU A 16 -27.09 11.16 36.18
CA LEU A 16 -26.68 9.84 35.72
C LEU A 16 -27.68 9.25 34.70
N LEU A 17 -28.98 9.45 34.90
CA LEU A 17 -29.99 8.98 33.95
C LEU A 17 -29.91 9.73 32.62
N THR A 18 -29.75 11.05 32.65
CA THR A 18 -29.61 11.86 31.42
C THR A 18 -28.31 11.56 30.69
N ALA A 19 -27.18 11.40 31.39
CA ALA A 19 -25.92 10.97 30.80
C ALA A 19 -26.00 9.54 30.23
N GLY A 20 -26.67 8.61 30.93
CA GLY A 20 -26.88 7.25 30.45
C GLY A 20 -27.74 7.20 29.18
N LEU A 21 -28.85 7.95 29.16
CA LEU A 21 -29.74 8.05 28.00
C LEU A 21 -29.06 8.68 26.78
N THR A 22 -28.21 9.70 26.97
CA THR A 22 -27.45 10.30 25.86
C THR A 22 -26.36 9.35 25.35
N LEU A 23 -25.68 8.60 26.22
CA LEU A 23 -24.73 7.56 25.81
C LEU A 23 -25.40 6.44 25.01
N ILE A 24 -26.57 5.96 25.42
CA ILE A 24 -27.33 4.94 24.70
C ILE A 24 -27.81 5.47 23.35
N ALA A 25 -28.29 6.71 23.27
CA ALA A 25 -28.69 7.33 22.01
C ALA A 25 -27.50 7.56 21.08
N VAL A 26 -26.33 7.93 21.61
CA VAL A 26 -25.09 8.06 20.83
C VAL A 26 -24.65 6.69 20.29
N GLN A 27 -24.72 5.63 21.10
CA GLN A 27 -24.43 4.26 20.65
C GLN A 27 -25.44 3.74 19.62
N ALA A 28 -26.72 4.09 19.74
CA ALA A 28 -27.76 3.70 18.78
C ALA A 28 -27.61 4.42 17.42
N GLN A 29 -26.99 5.61 17.42
CA GLN A 29 -26.65 6.35 16.21
C GLN A 29 -25.24 6.03 15.66
N GLN A 30 -24.42 5.25 16.37
CA GLN A 30 -23.22 4.71 15.77
C GLN A 30 -23.65 3.71 14.71
N PRO A 31 -23.25 3.89 13.43
CA PRO A 31 -23.42 2.84 12.45
C PRO A 31 -22.77 1.56 13.01
N PRO A 32 -23.33 0.36 12.72
CA PRO A 32 -22.69 -0.88 13.15
C PRO A 32 -21.21 -0.79 12.81
N ALA A 33 -20.36 -1.12 13.79
CA ALA A 33 -18.92 -1.07 13.62
C ALA A 33 -18.62 -1.65 12.24
N ALA A 34 -18.06 -0.81 11.35
CA ALA A 34 -17.69 -1.26 10.03
C ALA A 34 -16.93 -2.56 10.23
N GLU A 35 -17.48 -3.63 9.65
CA GLU A 35 -16.84 -4.93 9.61
C GLU A 35 -15.38 -4.64 9.25
N ALA A 36 -14.44 -4.98 10.14
CA ALA A 36 -13.03 -4.68 9.91
C ALA A 36 -12.72 -5.11 8.47
N PRO A 37 -12.07 -4.27 7.65
CA PRO A 37 -11.90 -4.58 6.24
C PRO A 37 -11.34 -6.00 6.15
N ARG A 38 -12.05 -6.88 5.42
CA ARG A 38 -11.75 -8.33 5.31
C ARG A 38 -10.28 -8.62 4.92
N HIS A 39 -9.57 -7.58 4.50
CA HIS A 39 -8.26 -7.53 3.88
C HIS A 39 -7.12 -7.34 4.89
N ALA A 40 -7.35 -6.59 5.98
CA ALA A 40 -6.41 -6.61 7.12
C ALA A 40 -6.41 -8.01 7.77
N ALA A 41 -7.51 -8.75 7.65
CA ALA A 41 -7.62 -10.13 8.12
C ALA A 41 -6.93 -11.14 7.18
N ALA A 42 -6.94 -10.93 5.85
CA ALA A 42 -6.31 -11.83 4.88
C ALA A 42 -4.78 -11.92 5.07
N ASP A 43 -4.08 -10.79 5.17
CA ASP A 43 -2.63 -10.79 5.44
C ASP A 43 -2.30 -11.29 6.85
N SER A 44 -3.19 -11.05 7.82
CA SER A 44 -3.01 -11.54 9.19
C SER A 44 -3.09 -13.08 9.30
N ALA A 45 -3.87 -13.73 8.43
CA ALA A 45 -4.02 -15.18 8.42
C ALA A 45 -2.76 -15.88 7.90
N CYS A 46 -2.18 -15.38 6.81
CA CYS A 46 -0.91 -15.91 6.27
C CYS A 46 0.27 -15.63 7.21
N THR A 47 0.33 -14.42 7.77
CA THR A 47 1.43 -13.98 8.64
C THR A 47 1.56 -14.81 9.91
N ALA A 48 0.47 -15.39 10.41
CA ALA A 48 0.48 -16.24 11.60
C ALA A 48 1.43 -17.45 11.47
N CYS A 49 1.66 -17.95 10.25
CA CYS A 49 2.59 -19.04 9.98
C CYS A 49 3.78 -18.62 9.11
N HIS A 50 3.65 -17.59 8.26
CA HIS A 50 4.66 -17.16 7.29
C HIS A 50 5.35 -15.84 7.68
N GLN A 51 5.77 -15.73 8.94
CA GLN A 51 6.32 -14.48 9.47
C GLN A 51 7.59 -14.01 8.75
N GLU A 52 8.52 -14.92 8.42
CA GLU A 52 9.75 -14.55 7.70
C GLU A 52 9.48 -14.03 6.29
N ILE A 53 8.54 -14.67 5.58
CA ILE A 53 8.09 -14.26 4.25
C ILE A 53 7.40 -12.89 4.33
N GLN A 54 6.54 -12.70 5.35
CA GLN A 54 5.86 -11.43 5.58
C GLN A 54 6.86 -10.30 5.81
N VAL A 55 7.90 -10.55 6.59
CA VAL A 55 8.96 -9.55 6.82
C VAL A 55 9.64 -9.19 5.51
N ALA A 56 10.04 -10.17 4.69
CA ALA A 56 10.67 -9.90 3.40
C ALA A 56 9.74 -9.13 2.44
N TRP A 57 8.46 -9.48 2.41
CA TRP A 57 7.46 -8.84 1.55
C TRP A 57 7.12 -7.41 1.98
N SER A 58 6.89 -7.19 3.27
CA SER A 58 6.43 -5.89 3.80
C SER A 58 7.45 -4.77 3.58
N VAL A 59 8.73 -5.11 3.49
CA VAL A 59 9.81 -4.14 3.21
C VAL A 59 10.19 -4.07 1.73
N GLY A 60 9.68 -4.99 0.92
CA GLY A 60 9.93 -5.06 -0.52
C GLY A 60 9.00 -4.15 -1.32
N ALA A 61 9.34 -3.94 -2.60
CA ALA A 61 8.58 -3.06 -3.49
C ALA A 61 7.12 -3.49 -3.69
N HIS A 62 6.82 -4.80 -3.65
CA HIS A 62 5.44 -5.28 -3.71
C HIS A 62 4.64 -4.93 -2.45
N GLY A 63 5.19 -5.18 -1.25
CA GLY A 63 4.49 -4.86 0.00
C GLY A 63 4.32 -3.36 0.25
N GLN A 64 5.16 -2.54 -0.39
CA GLN A 64 5.09 -1.08 -0.32
C GLN A 64 4.39 -0.45 -1.53
N ALA A 65 3.85 -1.24 -2.46
CA ALA A 65 3.36 -0.72 -3.75
C ALA A 65 2.34 0.42 -3.58
N LEU A 66 1.41 0.31 -2.62
CA LEU A 66 0.40 1.36 -2.39
C LEU A 66 0.87 2.49 -1.47
N SER A 67 1.85 2.22 -0.59
CA SER A 67 2.31 3.12 0.46
C SER A 67 3.65 3.81 0.14
N ASP A 68 4.21 3.55 -1.03
CA ASP A 68 5.40 4.24 -1.51
C ASP A 68 5.11 5.75 -1.66
N PRO A 69 5.90 6.64 -1.03
CA PRO A 69 5.62 8.07 -1.07
C PRO A 69 5.64 8.69 -2.48
N LEU A 70 6.49 8.19 -3.39
CA LEU A 70 6.53 8.69 -4.77
C LEU A 70 5.25 8.29 -5.50
N PHE A 71 4.77 7.07 -5.28
CA PHE A 71 3.47 6.65 -5.78
C PHE A 71 2.33 7.51 -5.19
N GLU A 72 2.27 7.70 -3.87
CA GLU A 72 1.18 8.45 -3.24
C GLU A 72 1.08 9.88 -3.77
N GLU A 73 2.22 10.56 -3.92
CA GLU A 73 2.32 11.89 -4.51
C GLU A 73 1.86 11.90 -5.97
N SER A 74 2.39 10.98 -6.78
CA SER A 74 2.05 10.87 -8.21
C SER A 74 0.57 10.52 -8.42
N TRP A 75 0.01 9.63 -7.59
CA TRP A 75 -1.39 9.24 -7.63
C TRP A 75 -2.32 10.37 -7.20
N ALA A 76 -1.97 11.10 -6.13
CA ALA A 76 -2.73 12.26 -5.66
C ALA A 76 -2.72 13.41 -6.68
N SER A 77 -1.56 13.71 -7.28
CA SER A 77 -1.43 14.78 -8.29
C SER A 77 -2.27 14.52 -9.54
N GLN A 78 -2.53 13.25 -9.86
CA GLN A 78 -3.39 12.83 -10.97
C GLN A 78 -4.88 12.72 -10.61
N GLY A 79 -5.27 13.07 -9.38
CA GLY A 79 -6.67 12.99 -8.93
C GLY A 79 -7.11 11.59 -8.54
N LYS A 80 -6.17 10.73 -8.15
CA LYS A 80 -6.38 9.34 -7.70
C LYS A 80 -7.14 8.46 -8.71
N PRO A 81 -6.68 8.38 -9.98
CA PRO A 81 -7.37 7.56 -10.97
C PRO A 81 -7.35 6.08 -10.59
N GLY A 82 -8.49 5.41 -10.80
CA GLY A 82 -8.64 3.98 -10.53
C GLY A 82 -7.71 3.10 -11.37
N ALA A 83 -7.28 3.57 -12.54
CA ALA A 83 -6.32 2.84 -13.38
C ALA A 83 -4.99 2.51 -12.67
N CYS A 84 -4.57 3.31 -11.70
CA CYS A 84 -3.39 3.00 -10.89
C CYS A 84 -3.62 1.77 -9.98
N LEU A 85 -4.84 1.58 -9.50
CA LEU A 85 -5.18 0.50 -8.58
C LEU A 85 -5.17 -0.87 -9.24
N VAL A 86 -5.18 -0.95 -10.58
CA VAL A 86 -4.95 -2.19 -11.33
C VAL A 86 -3.66 -2.89 -10.91
N CYS A 87 -2.62 -2.11 -10.58
CA CYS A 87 -1.31 -2.63 -10.20
C CYS A 87 -0.97 -2.43 -8.72
N HIS A 88 -1.55 -1.41 -8.08
CA HIS A 88 -1.22 -1.01 -6.71
C HIS A 88 -2.21 -1.55 -5.67
N THR A 89 -3.15 -2.42 -6.08
CA THR A 89 -4.07 -3.11 -5.16
C THR A 89 -4.27 -4.55 -5.60
N THR A 90 -4.90 -5.36 -4.77
CA THR A 90 -5.18 -6.75 -5.08
C THR A 90 -6.61 -6.90 -5.57
N GLY A 91 -6.77 -7.57 -6.72
CA GLY A 91 -8.08 -7.88 -7.28
C GLY A 91 -8.91 -6.66 -7.66
N TYR A 92 -8.29 -5.59 -8.15
CA TYR A 92 -9.01 -4.42 -8.66
C TYR A 92 -9.88 -4.76 -9.86
N ASP A 93 -11.14 -4.36 -9.82
CA ASP A 93 -12.08 -4.44 -10.94
C ASP A 93 -12.34 -3.03 -11.52
N PRO A 94 -11.84 -2.73 -12.73
CA PRO A 94 -12.07 -1.45 -13.39
C PRO A 94 -13.54 -1.15 -13.71
N ALA A 95 -14.42 -2.16 -13.77
CA ALA A 95 -15.84 -1.98 -14.07
C ALA A 95 -16.62 -1.44 -12.87
N THR A 96 -16.25 -1.86 -11.66
CA THR A 96 -16.90 -1.42 -10.40
C THR A 96 -16.10 -0.34 -9.69
N GLY A 97 -14.78 -0.27 -9.94
CA GLY A 97 -13.85 0.61 -9.24
C GLY A 97 -13.43 0.10 -7.87
N GLU A 98 -13.73 -1.16 -7.54
CA GLU A 98 -13.47 -1.77 -6.24
C GLU A 98 -12.22 -2.66 -6.26
N ALA A 99 -11.47 -2.66 -5.16
CA ALA A 99 -10.36 -3.58 -4.94
C ALA A 99 -10.75 -4.66 -3.92
N LYS A 100 -10.27 -5.89 -4.13
CA LYS A 100 -10.36 -6.94 -3.13
C LYS A 100 -9.43 -6.72 -1.94
N ALA A 101 -8.36 -5.94 -2.04
CA ALA A 101 -7.56 -5.54 -0.88
C ALA A 101 -6.72 -4.31 -1.22
N GLU A 102 -6.39 -3.51 -0.20
CA GLU A 102 -5.42 -2.43 -0.32
C GLU A 102 -4.01 -3.02 -0.48
N GLY A 103 -3.22 -2.50 -1.42
CA GLY A 103 -1.88 -2.98 -1.69
C GLY A 103 -1.83 -4.32 -2.45
N VAL A 104 -0.62 -4.73 -2.82
CA VAL A 104 -0.35 -6.01 -3.50
C VAL A 104 -0.12 -7.09 -2.45
N THR A 105 -1.18 -7.77 -2.01
CA THR A 105 -1.19 -8.75 -0.91
C THR A 105 -0.82 -10.17 -1.38
N CYS A 106 -0.77 -11.13 -0.44
CA CYS A 106 -0.42 -12.52 -0.74
C CYS A 106 -1.28 -13.13 -1.86
N GLU A 107 -2.58 -12.83 -1.85
CA GLU A 107 -3.55 -13.39 -2.80
C GLU A 107 -3.38 -12.87 -4.23
N ALA A 108 -2.61 -11.78 -4.43
CA ALA A 108 -2.27 -11.29 -5.76
C ALA A 108 -1.52 -12.35 -6.60
N CYS A 109 -0.79 -13.26 -5.93
CA CYS A 109 -0.06 -14.35 -6.56
C CYS A 109 -0.49 -15.76 -6.09
N HIS A 110 -0.94 -15.90 -4.84
CA HIS A 110 -1.25 -17.21 -4.24
C HIS A 110 -2.73 -17.62 -4.33
N GLY A 111 -3.62 -16.74 -4.79
CA GLY A 111 -5.06 -16.97 -4.75
C GLY A 111 -5.61 -17.07 -3.33
N GLU A 112 -6.88 -17.46 -3.21
CA GLU A 112 -7.61 -17.53 -1.93
C GLU A 112 -7.15 -18.75 -1.11
N LEU A 113 -7.11 -18.58 0.22
CA LEU A 113 -6.71 -19.64 1.16
C LEU A 113 -7.56 -20.91 0.97
N THR A 114 -6.88 -22.03 0.73
CA THR A 114 -7.54 -23.33 0.54
C THR A 114 -7.57 -24.14 1.85
N SER A 115 -8.59 -24.98 2.02
CA SER A 115 -8.72 -25.83 3.22
C SER A 115 -7.61 -26.86 3.38
N ASP A 116 -6.93 -27.20 2.29
CA ASP A 116 -5.87 -28.22 2.27
C ASP A 116 -4.52 -27.64 2.70
N HIS A 117 -4.40 -26.31 2.82
CA HIS A 117 -3.24 -25.64 3.40
C HIS A 117 -3.31 -25.65 4.93
N PRO A 118 -2.22 -26.01 5.67
CA PRO A 118 -0.83 -26.12 5.23
C PRO A 118 -0.40 -27.51 4.73
N GLY A 119 -1.30 -28.49 4.65
CA GLY A 119 -1.00 -29.84 4.17
C GLY A 119 -0.56 -29.90 2.70
N GLN A 120 -0.93 -28.89 1.90
CA GLN A 120 -0.43 -28.64 0.57
C GLN A 120 0.09 -27.20 0.43
N PRO A 121 1.11 -26.96 -0.42
CA PRO A 121 1.52 -25.61 -0.78
C PRO A 121 0.36 -24.82 -1.36
N MET A 122 0.32 -23.52 -1.09
CA MET A 122 -0.64 -22.64 -1.73
C MET A 122 -0.47 -22.70 -3.26
N PRO A 123 -1.57 -22.74 -4.04
CA PRO A 123 -1.50 -22.54 -5.48
C PRO A 123 -0.69 -21.28 -5.79
N THR A 124 0.25 -21.34 -6.73
CA THR A 124 1.07 -20.18 -7.05
C THR A 124 1.23 -20.12 -8.57
N ASP A 125 0.76 -19.04 -9.17
CA ASP A 125 1.04 -18.75 -10.57
C ASP A 125 2.40 -18.03 -10.65
N THR A 126 3.37 -18.67 -11.31
CA THR A 126 4.71 -18.11 -11.53
C THR A 126 4.96 -17.77 -12.99
N SER A 127 3.90 -17.74 -13.80
CA SER A 127 3.99 -17.43 -15.21
C SER A 127 4.42 -15.98 -15.41
N PRO A 128 5.14 -15.67 -16.50
CA PRO A 128 5.44 -14.29 -16.86
C PRO A 128 4.16 -13.47 -17.06
N ALA A 129 3.07 -14.11 -17.51
CA ALA A 129 1.79 -13.46 -17.76
C ALA A 129 1.18 -12.84 -16.49
N LEU A 130 1.28 -13.51 -15.33
CA LEU A 130 0.83 -12.95 -14.06
C LEU A 130 1.57 -11.65 -13.75
N CYS A 131 2.90 -11.67 -13.81
CA CYS A 131 3.74 -10.51 -13.53
C CYS A 131 3.46 -9.37 -14.52
N GLY A 132 3.28 -9.70 -15.80
CA GLY A 132 3.01 -8.77 -16.89
C GLY A 132 1.66 -8.04 -16.81
N ARG A 133 0.74 -8.46 -15.92
CA ARG A 133 -0.49 -7.70 -15.63
C ARG A 133 -0.18 -6.31 -15.08
N CYS A 134 0.89 -6.21 -14.28
CA CYS A 134 1.36 -4.94 -13.73
C CYS A 134 2.63 -4.48 -14.46
N HIS A 135 3.60 -5.38 -14.63
CA HIS A 135 4.85 -5.15 -15.36
C HIS A 135 4.64 -5.18 -16.88
N SER A 136 3.82 -4.25 -17.39
CA SER A 136 3.41 -4.14 -18.79
C SER A 136 4.29 -3.19 -19.61
N ASP A 137 4.18 -3.24 -20.95
CA ASP A 137 4.96 -2.39 -21.88
C ASP A 137 4.89 -0.89 -21.55
N THR A 138 3.69 -0.41 -21.23
CA THR A 138 3.44 1.04 -21.04
C THR A 138 4.12 1.64 -19.82
N ARG A 139 4.51 0.81 -18.85
CA ARG A 139 5.07 1.26 -17.57
C ARG A 139 6.38 0.58 -17.21
N PHE A 140 6.67 -0.59 -17.79
CA PHE A 140 7.73 -1.49 -17.36
C PHE A 140 8.40 -2.21 -18.54
N ASP A 141 8.37 -1.63 -19.75
CA ASP A 141 9.10 -2.12 -20.94
C ASP A 141 9.14 -3.65 -21.10
N TRP A 142 7.97 -4.27 -21.00
CA TRP A 142 7.74 -5.71 -21.12
C TRP A 142 8.27 -6.29 -22.45
N SER A 143 8.34 -5.44 -23.48
CA SER A 143 8.83 -5.76 -24.81
C SER A 143 10.28 -6.23 -24.79
N ASN A 144 11.13 -5.64 -23.94
CA ASN A 144 12.51 -6.08 -23.77
C ASN A 144 12.58 -7.51 -23.23
N TRP A 145 11.73 -7.82 -22.24
CA TRP A 145 11.64 -9.19 -21.71
C TRP A 145 11.17 -10.17 -22.78
N GLN A 146 10.07 -9.88 -23.49
CA GLN A 146 9.55 -10.75 -24.55
C GLN A 146 10.53 -10.95 -25.72
N GLY A 147 11.31 -9.92 -26.05
CA GLY A 147 12.37 -9.99 -27.05
C GLY A 147 13.61 -10.76 -26.61
N SER A 148 13.75 -11.05 -25.31
CA SER A 148 14.96 -11.67 -24.77
C SER A 148 15.09 -13.16 -25.10
N ALA A 149 16.34 -13.62 -25.18
CA ALA A 149 16.67 -15.04 -25.34
C ALA A 149 16.18 -15.92 -24.17
N HIS A 150 15.98 -15.32 -22.99
CA HIS A 150 15.48 -16.00 -21.79
C HIS A 150 13.97 -16.25 -21.88
N TYR A 151 13.19 -15.26 -22.32
CA TYR A 151 11.76 -15.44 -22.56
C TYR A 151 11.49 -16.48 -23.65
N GLN A 152 12.23 -16.43 -24.77
CA GLN A 152 12.09 -17.39 -25.87
C GLN A 152 12.41 -18.84 -25.45
N ARG A 153 13.14 -19.02 -24.35
CA ARG A 153 13.44 -20.33 -23.75
C ARG A 153 12.48 -20.74 -22.64
N GLY A 154 11.39 -19.98 -22.44
CA GLY A 154 10.36 -20.28 -21.44
C GLY A 154 10.80 -20.06 -19.99
N MET A 155 11.76 -19.16 -19.75
CA MET A 155 12.14 -18.83 -18.38
C MET A 155 11.06 -17.99 -17.69
N ASN A 156 10.90 -18.20 -16.39
CA ASN A 156 10.01 -17.40 -15.54
C ASN A 156 10.78 -16.32 -14.78
N CYS A 157 10.09 -15.24 -14.41
CA CYS A 157 10.67 -14.13 -13.65
C CYS A 157 11.28 -14.60 -12.32
N THR A 158 10.64 -15.59 -11.69
CA THR A 158 11.04 -16.18 -10.40
C THR A 158 12.33 -16.99 -10.48
N VAL A 159 12.89 -17.22 -11.67
CA VAL A 159 14.23 -17.84 -11.80
C VAL A 159 15.28 -16.88 -11.25
N CYS A 160 15.15 -15.58 -11.53
CA CYS A 160 16.10 -14.55 -11.12
C CYS A 160 15.58 -13.69 -9.96
N HIS A 161 14.28 -13.42 -9.90
CA HIS A 161 13.67 -12.60 -8.86
C HIS A 161 13.10 -13.43 -7.72
N ASP A 162 13.18 -12.88 -6.51
CA ASP A 162 12.39 -13.34 -5.38
C ASP A 162 11.09 -12.51 -5.34
N PRO A 163 9.91 -13.14 -5.53
CA PRO A 163 8.64 -12.43 -5.56
C PRO A 163 8.22 -11.89 -4.19
N HIS A 164 8.76 -12.41 -3.09
CA HIS A 164 8.47 -11.92 -1.75
C HIS A 164 9.19 -10.60 -1.53
N SER A 165 10.52 -10.56 -1.65
CA SER A 165 11.27 -9.30 -1.49
C SER A 165 11.15 -8.34 -2.67
N ALA A 166 10.57 -8.79 -3.80
CA ALA A 166 10.54 -8.07 -5.06
C ALA A 166 11.93 -7.61 -5.53
N SER A 167 12.96 -8.42 -5.24
CA SER A 167 14.35 -8.12 -5.57
C SER A 167 14.99 -9.24 -6.39
N LEU A 168 16.15 -8.97 -6.99
CA LEU A 168 16.96 -10.05 -7.56
C LEU A 168 17.44 -10.98 -6.44
N LYS A 169 17.41 -12.28 -6.71
CA LYS A 169 18.05 -13.27 -5.86
C LYS A 169 19.55 -13.01 -5.89
N THR A 170 20.16 -12.90 -4.72
CA THR A 170 21.61 -12.80 -4.61
C THR A 170 22.13 -14.05 -3.92
N ILE A 171 23.22 -14.60 -4.43
CA ILE A 171 23.93 -15.67 -3.74
C ILE A 171 24.95 -14.99 -2.86
N LYS A 172 24.80 -15.07 -1.53
CA LYS A 172 25.81 -14.59 -0.59
C LYS A 172 27.10 -15.35 -0.86
N ASN A 173 28.04 -14.74 -1.57
CA ASN A 173 29.38 -15.29 -1.71
C ASN A 173 30.06 -15.15 -0.34
N GLN A 174 30.61 -16.24 0.20
CA GLN A 174 31.33 -16.22 1.49
C GLN A 174 32.54 -15.27 1.48
N ALA A 175 32.99 -14.84 0.30
CA ALA A 175 34.05 -13.86 0.09
C ALA A 175 33.53 -12.41 -0.14
N ALA A 176 32.22 -12.19 -0.21
CA ALA A 176 31.66 -10.85 -0.36
C ALA A 176 31.60 -10.15 1.00
N THR A 177 32.12 -8.92 1.06
CA THR A 177 31.87 -8.00 2.18
C THR A 177 30.36 -7.74 2.28
N GLU A 178 29.84 -7.49 3.48
CA GLU A 178 28.39 -7.37 3.72
C GLU A 178 27.67 -6.36 2.81
N ASP A 179 28.40 -5.38 2.26
CA ASP A 179 27.88 -4.32 1.40
C ASP A 179 27.83 -4.65 -0.11
N TYR A 180 28.34 -5.80 -0.56
CA TYR A 180 28.39 -6.15 -1.99
C TYR A 180 27.54 -7.39 -2.33
N ALA A 181 26.30 -7.15 -2.76
CA ALA A 181 25.40 -8.20 -3.23
C ALA A 181 25.38 -8.24 -4.77
N ASP A 182 26.11 -9.20 -5.36
CA ASP A 182 26.18 -9.39 -6.81
C ASP A 182 25.26 -10.53 -7.28
N ALA A 183 24.49 -10.28 -8.33
CA ALA A 183 23.62 -11.26 -8.96
C ALA A 183 24.32 -12.08 -10.06
N SER A 184 25.58 -11.77 -10.41
CA SER A 184 26.37 -12.54 -11.38
C SER A 184 26.41 -14.06 -11.13
N PRO A 185 26.46 -14.56 -9.88
CA PRO A 185 26.34 -15.99 -9.62
C PRO A 185 25.08 -16.67 -10.18
N LEU A 186 23.95 -15.95 -10.31
CA LEU A 186 22.75 -16.49 -10.96
C LEU A 186 23.00 -16.76 -12.44
N CYS A 187 23.66 -15.82 -13.12
CA CYS A 187 23.97 -15.93 -14.54
C CYS A 187 24.92 -17.10 -14.81
N ILE A 188 25.95 -17.24 -13.96
CA ILE A 188 27.00 -18.26 -14.09
C ILE A 188 26.44 -19.68 -14.00
N ASN A 189 25.32 -19.91 -13.31
CA ASN A 189 24.69 -21.23 -13.24
C ASN A 189 24.38 -21.84 -14.62
N CYS A 190 24.08 -21.00 -15.62
CA CYS A 190 23.85 -21.40 -16.99
C CYS A 190 24.96 -20.93 -17.95
N HIS A 191 25.50 -19.72 -17.75
CA HIS A 191 26.53 -19.10 -18.59
C HIS A 191 27.96 -19.47 -18.16
N LYS A 192 28.20 -20.76 -17.90
CA LYS A 192 29.48 -21.25 -17.36
C LYS A 192 30.66 -20.97 -18.28
N GLU A 193 30.50 -21.19 -19.58
CA GLU A 193 31.59 -21.05 -20.54
C GLU A 193 32.13 -19.62 -20.58
N VAL A 194 31.24 -18.64 -20.78
CA VAL A 194 31.62 -17.22 -20.78
C VAL A 194 32.13 -16.74 -19.42
N SER A 195 31.70 -17.37 -18.32
CA SER A 195 32.19 -17.05 -16.97
C SER A 195 33.63 -17.49 -16.73
N MET A 196 34.18 -18.41 -17.53
CA MET A 196 35.57 -18.85 -17.35
C MET A 196 36.56 -17.79 -17.85
N ASP A 197 36.19 -17.04 -18.90
CA ASP A 197 37.08 -16.04 -19.51
C ASP A 197 36.93 -14.66 -18.87
N PHE A 198 35.73 -14.31 -18.39
CA PHE A 198 35.44 -12.99 -17.83
C PHE A 198 36.37 -12.57 -16.68
N PRO A 199 36.80 -13.45 -15.75
CA PRO A 199 37.73 -13.09 -14.68
C PRO A 199 39.09 -12.55 -15.14
N TYR A 200 39.50 -12.86 -16.37
CA TYR A 200 40.76 -12.37 -16.94
C TYR A 200 40.61 -11.01 -17.62
N SER A 201 39.39 -10.53 -17.82
CA SER A 201 39.13 -9.23 -18.46
C SER A 201 39.55 -8.06 -17.58
N GLU A 202 39.93 -6.94 -18.22
CA GLU A 202 40.20 -5.67 -17.52
C GLU A 202 38.99 -5.19 -16.70
N HIS A 203 37.77 -5.40 -17.22
CA HIS A 203 36.54 -5.04 -16.51
C HIS A 203 36.41 -5.77 -15.17
N HIS A 204 36.62 -7.09 -15.15
CA HIS A 204 36.59 -7.86 -13.91
C HIS A 204 37.70 -7.44 -12.93
N GLN A 205 38.92 -7.20 -13.43
CA GLN A 205 40.03 -6.71 -12.61
C GLN A 205 39.73 -5.34 -11.96
N LYS A 206 38.81 -4.56 -12.54
CA LYS A 206 38.29 -3.30 -11.98
C LYS A 206 37.01 -3.47 -11.16
N GLY A 207 36.60 -4.70 -10.86
CA GLY A 207 35.43 -5.01 -10.04
C GLY A 207 34.11 -4.93 -10.79
N VAL A 208 34.12 -4.89 -12.12
CA VAL A 208 32.88 -4.88 -12.90
C VAL A 208 32.28 -6.28 -12.97
N SER A 209 30.98 -6.39 -12.70
CA SER A 209 30.21 -7.64 -12.70
C SER A 209 29.33 -7.77 -13.95
N CYS A 210 28.75 -8.97 -14.17
CA CYS A 210 27.93 -9.25 -15.35
C CYS A 210 26.71 -8.32 -15.42
N VAL A 211 26.08 -8.06 -14.27
CA VAL A 211 24.81 -7.33 -14.19
C VAL A 211 24.97 -5.83 -14.43
N GLN A 212 26.17 -5.27 -14.27
CA GLN A 212 26.44 -3.85 -14.56
C GLN A 212 26.35 -3.52 -16.04
N CYS A 213 26.62 -4.48 -16.93
CA CYS A 213 26.43 -4.32 -18.37
C CYS A 213 25.09 -4.90 -18.87
N HIS A 214 24.70 -6.08 -18.36
CA HIS A 214 23.58 -6.84 -18.92
C HIS A 214 22.20 -6.52 -18.30
N VAL A 215 22.14 -6.07 -17.04
CA VAL A 215 20.86 -5.91 -16.30
C VAL A 215 20.70 -4.48 -15.77
N LYS A 216 21.62 -3.56 -16.07
CA LYS A 216 21.52 -2.11 -15.79
C LYS A 216 21.05 -1.78 -14.36
N HIS A 217 21.94 -1.87 -13.36
CA HIS A 217 21.73 -1.18 -12.08
C HIS A 217 22.44 0.16 -12.14
N ILE A 218 21.83 1.17 -12.77
CA ILE A 218 22.38 2.52 -12.68
C ILE A 218 21.88 3.11 -11.38
N GLU A 219 22.69 2.96 -10.35
CA GLU A 219 22.51 3.48 -8.98
C GLU A 219 22.34 5.02 -8.91
N ASN A 220 22.23 5.72 -10.04
CA ASN A 220 22.22 7.18 -10.12
C ASN A 220 21.38 7.76 -11.29
N GLN A 221 20.38 7.05 -11.81
CA GLN A 221 19.32 7.75 -12.57
C GLN A 221 18.23 8.16 -11.58
N GLU A 222 17.75 9.40 -11.69
CA GLU A 222 16.57 9.85 -10.95
C GLU A 222 15.52 8.73 -11.00
N LYS A 223 15.07 8.28 -9.83
CA LYS A 223 13.98 7.30 -9.71
C LYS A 223 12.72 7.96 -10.26
N SER A 224 12.53 7.90 -11.57
CA SER A 224 11.25 8.25 -12.18
C SER A 224 10.24 7.17 -11.84
N GLU A 225 8.98 7.54 -11.68
CA GLU A 225 7.93 6.56 -11.39
C GLU A 225 7.90 5.49 -12.47
N HIS A 226 7.74 4.23 -12.06
CA HIS A 226 7.74 3.07 -12.96
C HIS A 226 9.04 2.89 -13.77
N SER A 227 10.19 3.37 -13.30
CA SER A 227 11.47 3.01 -13.93
C SER A 227 11.86 1.57 -13.60
N ILE A 228 12.20 0.77 -14.62
CA ILE A 228 12.88 -0.52 -14.40
C ILE A 228 14.13 -0.66 -15.25
N PRO A 229 15.02 -1.61 -14.88
CA PRO A 229 16.13 -1.98 -15.72
C PRO A 229 15.71 -2.61 -17.05
N ASP A 230 16.60 -2.55 -18.03
CA ASP A 230 16.44 -3.22 -19.32
C ASP A 230 16.50 -4.75 -19.14
N HIS A 231 15.43 -5.44 -19.57
CA HIS A 231 15.27 -6.89 -19.51
C HIS A 231 15.59 -7.60 -20.84
N SER A 232 16.28 -6.92 -21.76
CA SER A 232 16.81 -7.54 -22.98
C SER A 232 18.02 -8.44 -22.67
N PHE A 233 18.66 -8.23 -21.52
CA PHE A 233 19.91 -8.86 -21.08
C PHE A 233 21.09 -8.62 -22.04
N GLN A 234 21.00 -7.63 -22.92
CA GLN A 234 22.06 -7.28 -23.85
C GLN A 234 22.86 -6.12 -23.27
N ALA A 235 24.20 -6.23 -23.36
CA ALA A 235 25.06 -5.09 -23.11
C ALA A 235 24.82 -4.05 -24.21
N ASN A 236 24.27 -2.90 -23.84
CA ASN A 236 23.97 -1.80 -24.76
C ASN A 236 24.86 -0.60 -24.46
N ILE A 237 24.89 0.38 -25.38
CA ILE A 237 25.72 1.58 -25.24
C ILE A 237 25.43 2.38 -23.97
N ALA A 238 24.18 2.36 -23.48
CA ALA A 238 23.81 3.06 -22.26
C ALA A 238 24.51 2.45 -21.04
N SER A 239 24.65 1.11 -21.00
CA SER A 239 25.42 0.43 -19.95
C SER A 239 26.89 0.87 -19.94
N CYS A 240 27.52 0.94 -21.12
CA CYS A 240 28.91 1.38 -21.28
C CYS A 240 29.08 2.85 -20.84
N ASN A 241 28.15 3.71 -21.24
CA ASN A 241 28.16 5.14 -20.94
C ASN A 241 28.07 5.45 -19.44
N THR A 242 27.68 4.51 -18.59
CA THR A 242 27.72 4.67 -17.13
C THR A 242 29.13 4.99 -16.62
N CYS A 243 30.16 4.39 -17.24
CA CYS A 243 31.57 4.62 -16.88
C CYS A 243 32.36 5.30 -18.02
N HIS A 244 31.95 5.11 -19.27
CA HIS A 244 32.66 5.56 -20.47
C HIS A 244 31.97 6.73 -21.20
N SER A 245 31.07 7.47 -20.55
CA SER A 245 30.30 8.59 -21.15
C SER A 245 31.16 9.56 -21.96
N HIS A 246 32.36 9.89 -21.48
CA HIS A 246 33.28 10.81 -22.15
C HIS A 246 34.12 10.17 -23.27
N GLN A 247 34.28 8.86 -23.26
CA GLN A 247 35.10 8.11 -24.22
C GLN A 247 34.28 7.65 -25.42
N MET A 248 32.99 7.35 -25.22
CA MET A 248 32.09 6.89 -26.28
C MET A 248 31.48 8.03 -27.11
N HIS A 249 31.55 9.28 -26.62
CA HIS A 249 31.12 10.49 -27.34
C HIS A 249 32.30 11.35 -27.84
N GLY A 250 33.48 10.75 -28.07
CA GLY A 250 34.59 11.41 -28.76
C GLY A 250 34.25 11.71 -30.23
N ALA A 251 34.84 12.77 -30.78
CA ALA A 251 34.58 13.33 -32.12
C ALA A 251 34.85 12.41 -33.34
N THR A 252 35.00 11.10 -33.14
CA THR A 252 35.26 10.10 -34.17
C THR A 252 34.08 9.17 -34.45
N ALA A 253 32.95 9.30 -33.75
CA ALA A 253 31.72 8.54 -34.06
C ALA A 253 31.09 8.89 -35.44
N SER A 254 31.65 9.84 -36.18
CA SER A 254 31.30 10.10 -37.59
C SER A 254 32.13 9.32 -38.61
N ALA A 255 33.06 8.46 -38.18
CA ALA A 255 33.82 7.61 -39.08
C ALA A 255 33.52 6.15 -38.78
N ILE A 256 32.77 5.53 -39.70
CA ILE A 256 32.42 4.11 -39.87
C ILE A 256 30.91 3.87 -39.72
N MET A 257 30.17 4.39 -40.70
CA MET A 257 28.96 3.75 -41.22
C MET A 257 29.20 3.58 -42.73
N PRO A 258 29.08 2.37 -43.31
CA PRO A 258 29.04 2.23 -44.76
C PRO A 258 27.81 2.97 -45.27
N THR A 259 28.03 4.00 -46.08
CA THR A 259 26.95 4.76 -46.73
C THR A 259 26.53 4.03 -48.00
N ASP A 260 25.69 3.00 -47.84
CA ASP A 260 24.81 2.62 -48.95
C ASP A 260 23.59 3.53 -48.88
N GLY A 261 23.63 4.53 -49.77
CA GLY A 261 22.69 5.63 -49.79
C GLY A 261 21.27 5.18 -50.13
N THR A 262 20.32 5.64 -49.34
CA THR A 262 19.05 6.20 -49.83
C THR A 262 18.47 7.07 -48.70
N ALA A 263 18.38 8.38 -48.94
CA ALA A 263 17.44 9.27 -48.26
C ALA A 263 16.29 9.57 -49.26
N PRO A 264 15.15 10.20 -48.89
CA PRO A 264 14.82 10.81 -47.60
C PRO A 264 13.36 10.55 -47.12
N ALA A 265 13.01 11.01 -45.92
CA ALA A 265 11.76 11.73 -45.68
C ALA A 265 11.81 12.49 -44.34
N GLU A 266 11.73 13.82 -44.43
CA GLU A 266 11.58 14.76 -43.32
C GLU A 266 10.23 14.54 -42.61
N GLY A 267 10.27 14.25 -41.31
CA GLY A 267 9.11 14.25 -40.43
C GLY A 267 9.08 15.53 -39.60
N THR A 268 8.16 16.43 -39.95
CA THR A 268 7.85 17.69 -39.25
C THR A 268 7.54 17.49 -37.76
N ALA A 269 8.21 18.28 -36.92
CA ALA A 269 7.94 18.37 -35.48
C ALA A 269 6.54 18.95 -35.19
N THR A 270 5.71 18.18 -34.48
CA THR A 270 4.44 18.65 -33.94
C THR A 270 4.64 19.32 -32.58
N ALA A 271 4.09 20.53 -32.45
CA ALA A 271 4.19 21.36 -31.25
C ALA A 271 3.37 20.79 -30.08
N GLN A 272 3.95 20.83 -28.86
CA GLN A 272 3.25 20.51 -27.62
C GLN A 272 2.17 21.55 -27.29
N PRO A 273 0.98 21.16 -26.78
CA PRO A 273 -0.04 22.09 -26.34
C PRO A 273 0.27 22.65 -24.94
N LYS A 274 0.11 23.96 -24.77
CA LYS A 274 0.25 24.66 -23.48
C LYS A 274 -0.92 24.35 -22.54
N PRO A 275 -0.70 24.15 -21.23
CA PRO A 275 -1.77 23.99 -20.26
C PRO A 275 -2.49 25.32 -19.96
N VAL A 276 -3.81 25.24 -19.83
CA VAL A 276 -4.73 26.33 -19.44
C VAL A 276 -4.89 26.30 -17.89
N PRO A 277 -4.89 27.45 -17.19
CA PRO A 277 -5.04 27.45 -15.73
C PRO A 277 -6.51 27.35 -15.33
N THR A 278 -6.91 26.28 -14.66
CA THR A 278 -8.20 26.19 -13.95
C THR A 278 -8.00 26.47 -12.46
N LYS A 279 -8.78 27.44 -11.97
CA LYS A 279 -8.81 27.90 -10.57
C LYS A 279 -9.22 26.79 -9.61
N ALA A 280 -8.49 26.68 -8.50
CA ALA A 280 -8.86 25.88 -7.34
C ALA A 280 -10.15 26.43 -6.69
N VAL A 281 -11.09 25.53 -6.39
CA VAL A 281 -12.17 25.79 -5.43
C VAL A 281 -11.87 24.89 -4.23
N GLU A 282 -11.34 25.53 -3.20
CA GLU A 282 -11.11 24.96 -1.88
C GLU A 282 -12.47 24.72 -1.21
N LYS A 283 -12.75 23.47 -0.83
CA LYS A 283 -13.87 23.14 0.06
C LYS A 283 -13.28 22.48 1.30
N ASP A 284 -13.19 23.27 2.36
CA ASP A 284 -12.87 22.80 3.70
C ASP A 284 -13.85 21.70 4.14
N ALA A 285 -13.31 20.53 4.47
CA ALA A 285 -14.06 19.51 5.20
C ALA A 285 -13.90 19.77 6.71
N PRO A 286 -14.99 19.79 7.50
CA PRO A 286 -14.92 20.08 8.93
C PRO A 286 -14.30 18.91 9.71
N SER A 287 -13.46 19.23 10.68
CA SER A 287 -12.82 18.28 11.57
C SER A 287 -13.82 17.67 12.58
N PRO A 288 -13.63 16.40 12.98
CA PRO A 288 -14.53 15.71 13.89
C PRO A 288 -14.45 16.28 15.31
N VAL A 289 -15.60 16.67 15.86
CA VAL A 289 -15.73 17.13 17.24
C VAL A 289 -15.91 15.95 18.20
N SER A 290 -15.16 15.95 19.31
CA SER A 290 -15.17 14.87 20.30
C SER A 290 -16.54 14.73 20.99
N PRO A 291 -17.14 13.51 21.05
CA PRO A 291 -18.43 13.26 21.71
C PRO A 291 -18.44 13.58 23.21
N VAL A 292 -17.26 13.61 23.84
CA VAL A 292 -17.09 13.81 25.29
C VAL A 292 -17.56 15.20 25.73
N GLY A 293 -17.42 16.22 24.87
CA GLY A 293 -17.84 17.59 25.18
C GLY A 293 -19.35 17.73 25.36
N TYR A 294 -20.14 17.06 24.52
CA TYR A 294 -21.60 17.12 24.57
C TYR A 294 -22.18 16.32 25.75
N ALA A 295 -21.57 15.19 26.10
CA ALA A 295 -21.94 14.42 27.28
C ALA A 295 -21.72 15.22 28.58
N GLY A 296 -20.60 15.97 28.67
CA GLY A 296 -20.33 16.85 29.81
C GLY A 296 -21.36 17.99 29.96
N LEU A 297 -21.73 18.63 28.85
CA LEU A 297 -22.73 19.71 28.86
C LEU A 297 -24.14 19.21 29.22
N ALA A 298 -24.53 18.04 28.69
CA ALA A 298 -25.81 17.42 29.02
C ALA A 298 -25.91 17.04 30.50
N GLY A 299 -24.84 16.52 31.10
CA GLY A 299 -24.79 16.19 32.53
C GLY A 299 -24.95 17.41 33.43
N LEU A 300 -24.34 18.55 33.07
CA LEU A 300 -24.50 19.81 33.81
C LEU A 300 -25.93 20.35 33.71
N ALA A 301 -26.55 20.25 32.54
CA ALA A 301 -27.96 20.63 32.35
C ALA A 301 -28.91 19.74 33.17
N GLY A 302 -28.64 18.42 33.23
CA GLY A 302 -29.39 17.47 34.05
C GLY A 302 -29.32 17.76 35.55
N LEU A 303 -28.12 18.12 36.05
CA LEU A 303 -27.93 18.56 37.44
C LEU A 303 -28.75 19.80 37.78
N ALA A 304 -28.71 20.81 36.90
CA ALA A 304 -29.45 22.05 37.10
C ALA A 304 -30.98 21.81 37.12
N ALA A 305 -31.49 21.01 36.17
CA ALA A 305 -32.91 20.65 36.12
C ALA A 305 -33.35 19.85 37.37
N GLY A 306 -32.53 18.90 37.82
CA GLY A 306 -32.80 18.10 39.03
C GLY A 306 -32.89 18.97 40.30
N MET A 307 -32.01 19.95 40.46
CA MET A 307 -32.05 20.88 41.60
C MET A 307 -33.30 21.77 41.60
N VAL A 308 -33.76 22.21 40.42
CA VAL A 308 -34.97 23.04 40.29
C VAL A 308 -36.24 22.23 40.54
N LEU A 309 -36.30 20.98 40.08
CA LEU A 309 -37.50 20.15 40.18
C LEU A 309 -37.64 19.41 41.52
N ALA A 310 -36.54 19.23 42.27
CA ALA A 310 -36.54 18.49 43.54
C ALA A 310 -37.60 18.95 44.57
N PRO A 311 -37.85 20.26 44.80
CA PRO A 311 -38.86 20.69 45.78
C PRO A 311 -40.30 20.31 45.38
N TRP A 312 -40.58 20.22 44.07
CA TRP A 312 -41.89 19.85 43.56
C TRP A 312 -42.12 18.34 43.63
N LEU A 313 -41.08 17.57 43.30
CA LEU A 313 -41.05 16.11 43.43
C LEU A 313 -41.18 15.65 44.90
N GLU A 314 -40.47 16.30 45.83
CA GLU A 314 -40.60 16.05 47.28
C GLU A 314 -42.06 16.27 47.75
N ARG A 315 -42.69 17.37 47.32
CA ARG A 315 -44.10 17.67 47.65
C ARG A 315 -45.06 16.65 47.08
N PHE A 316 -44.83 16.20 45.85
CA PHE A 316 -45.67 15.21 45.19
C PHE A 316 -45.55 13.83 45.87
N TYR A 317 -44.33 13.41 46.20
CA TYR A 317 -44.06 12.18 46.96
C TYR A 317 -44.76 12.17 48.32
N HIS A 318 -44.64 13.26 49.10
CA HIS A 318 -45.33 13.37 50.39
C HIS A 318 -46.86 13.41 50.27
N LYS A 319 -47.39 13.96 49.17
CA LYS A 319 -48.84 13.94 48.90
C LYS A 319 -49.34 12.52 48.59
N MET A 320 -48.57 11.75 47.82
CA MET A 320 -48.92 10.35 47.51
C MET A 320 -48.75 9.43 48.71
N SER A 321 -47.68 9.58 49.50
CA SER A 321 -47.46 8.74 50.70
C SER A 321 -48.50 9.01 51.79
N ARG A 322 -49.00 10.25 51.93
CA ARG A 322 -50.15 10.56 52.77
C ARG A 322 -51.44 9.90 52.29
N SER A 323 -51.69 9.86 50.98
CA SER A 323 -52.88 9.18 50.43
C SER A 323 -52.87 7.66 50.63
N HIS A 324 -51.68 7.07 50.73
CA HIS A 324 -51.52 5.64 51.00
C HIS A 324 -51.76 5.32 52.48
N SER A 325 -51.38 6.22 53.40
CA SER A 325 -51.65 6.08 54.83
C SER A 325 -53.13 6.24 55.18
N THR A 326 -53.90 7.04 54.44
CA THR A 326 -55.35 7.21 54.66
C THR A 326 -56.19 6.07 54.09
N ARG A 327 -55.64 5.26 53.16
CA ARG A 327 -56.38 4.15 52.55
C ARG A 327 -56.36 2.88 53.42
N HIS A 328 -55.44 2.77 54.38
CA HIS A 328 -55.37 1.65 55.32
C HIS A 328 -56.22 1.82 56.58
N THR A 329 -56.82 2.99 56.81
CA THR A 329 -57.68 3.24 57.99
C THR A 329 -59.17 3.00 57.72
N ASP A 330 -59.60 2.94 56.46
CA ASP A 330 -61.03 2.77 56.08
C ASP A 330 -61.43 1.31 55.78
N GLU A 331 -60.53 0.33 55.92
CA GLU A 331 -60.83 -1.11 55.75
C GLU A 331 -60.96 -1.89 57.08
N LYS A 332 -61.08 -1.18 58.21
CA LYS A 332 -61.37 -1.77 59.53
C LYS A 332 -62.51 -1.03 60.24
N GLU A 333 -63.71 -1.13 59.70
CA GLU A 333 -64.97 -1.11 60.45
C GLU A 333 -65.98 -2.06 59.79
#